data_AF-A0A7V5H1F9-F1
#
_entry.id   AF-A0A7V5H1F9-F1
#
_cell.length_a   1.000
_cell.length_b   1.000
_cell.length_c   1.000
_cell.angle_alpha   90.00
_cell.angle_beta   90.00
_cell.angle_gamma   90.00
#
_symmetry.space_group_name_H-M   'P 1'
#
loop_
_entity.id
_entity.type
_entity.pdbx_description
1 polymer ?
#
loop_
_entity_poly.entity_id
_entity_poly.type
_entity_poly.pdbx_seq_one_letter_code
_entity_poly.pdbx_strand_id
1 'polypeptide(L)' 'MKILQISPQFPYPLDSGGRIGIFNIVKQLSAFGAEVFFVAFTKTKVPNEFVEYFRSFCHPFV' A
#
# COMPACT_ATOMS: atom_id res chain seq x y z
N MET A 1 -12.16 11.94 1.02
CA MET A 1 -11.28 12.32 2.15
C MET A 1 -9.84 11.98 1.79
N LYS A 2 -8.84 12.78 2.17
CA LYS A 2 -7.42 12.48 1.86
C LYS A 2 -6.75 11.85 3.08
N ILE A 3 -6.08 10.72 2.90
CA ILE A 3 -5.43 9.97 3.98
C ILE A 3 -3.98 9.72 3.62
N LEU A 4 -3.06 10.08 4.53
CA LEU A 4 -1.67 9.63 4.47
C LEU A 4 -1.53 8.38 5.34
N GLN A 5 -1.21 7.24 4.73
CA GLN A 5 -0.90 6.01 5.44
C GLN A 5 0.61 5.75 5.38
N ILE A 6 1.25 5.74 6.55
CA ILE A 6 2.67 5.42 6.70
C ILE A 6 2.78 3.98 7.20
N SER A 7 3.64 3.19 6.54
CA SER A 7 3.85 1.78 6.87
C SER A 7 5.34 1.47 6.96
N PRO A 8 5.77 0.59 7.89
CA PRO A 8 7.16 0.16 7.98
C PRO A 8 7.61 -0.74 6.80
N GLN A 9 6.66 -1.24 6.00
CA GLN A 9 6.95 -2.12 4.85
C GLN A 9 5.92 -1.98 3.74
N PHE A 10 6.35 -2.29 2.51
CA PHE A 10 5.45 -2.45 1.37
C PHE A 10 4.59 -3.72 1.52
N PRO A 11 3.30 -3.69 1.16
CA PRO A 11 2.39 -4.82 1.41
C PRO A 11 2.58 -6.01 0.45
N TYR A 12 3.40 -5.91 -0.59
CA TYR A 12 3.66 -7.05 -1.47
C TYR A 12 5.07 -7.63 -1.31
N PRO A 13 5.23 -8.95 -1.56
CA PRO A 13 4.16 -9.93 -1.76
C PRO A 13 3.31 -10.13 -0.49
N LEU A 14 2.06 -10.59 -0.63
CA LEU A 14 1.11 -10.80 0.47
C LEU A 14 1.39 -12.11 1.25
N ASP A 15 2.64 -12.28 1.68
CA ASP A 15 3.19 -13.50 2.26
C ASP A 15 3.20 -13.51 3.79
N SER A 16 2.83 -12.40 4.43
CA SER A 16 2.84 -12.25 5.89
C SER A 16 1.61 -11.52 6.40
N GLY A 17 1.18 -11.86 7.62
CA GLY A 17 0.00 -11.25 8.25
C GLY A 17 0.09 -9.72 8.35
N GLY A 18 1.28 -9.18 8.63
CA GLY A 18 1.50 -7.73 8.66
C GLY A 18 1.26 -7.07 7.30
N ARG A 19 1.79 -7.66 6.22
CA ARG A 19 1.61 -7.15 4.85
C ARG A 19 0.14 -7.24 4.39
N ILE A 20 -0.52 -8.36 4.70
CA ILE A 20 -1.95 -8.55 4.43
C ILE A 20 -2.79 -7.50 5.17
N GLY A 21 -2.47 -7.22 6.43
CA GLY A 21 -3.14 -6.18 7.21
C GLY A 21 -3.01 -4.79 6.59
N ILE A 22 -1.77 -4.39 6.24
CA ILE A 22 -1.50 -3.11 5.56
C ILE A 22 -2.31 -2.98 4.27
N PHE A 23 -2.29 -4.02 3.43
CA PHE A 23 -3.04 -4.05 2.18
C PHE A 23 -4.54 -3.89 2.39
N ASN A 24 -5.12 -4.65 3.31
CA ASN A 24 -6.56 -4.61 3.57
C ASN A 24 -7.01 -3.25 4.09
N ILE A 25 -6.20 -2.58 4.92
CA ILE A 25 -6.48 -1.21 5.36
C ILE A 25 -6.55 -0.26 4.15
N VAL A 26 -5.52 -0.25 3.30
CA VAL A 26 -5.52 0.61 2.10
C VAL A 26 -6.70 0.31 1.19
N LYS A 27 -6.96 -0.97 0.92
CA LYS A 27 -8.06 -1.41 0.06
C LYS A 27 -9.42 -0.96 0.59
N GLN A 28 -9.68 -1.11 1.89
CA GLN A 28 -10.95 -0.70 2.50
C GLN A 28 -11.12 0.82 2.53
N LEU A 29 -10.06 1.56 2.87
CA LEU A 29 -10.10 3.02 2.84
C LEU A 29 -10.39 3.55 1.43
N SER A 30 -9.73 2.98 0.43
CA SER A 30 -9.97 3.28 -0.99
C SER A 30 -11.42 2.96 -1.39
N ALA A 31 -11.93 1.78 -1.00
CA ALA A 31 -13.32 1.36 -1.28
C ALA A 31 -14.38 2.28 -0.64
N PHE A 32 -14.05 2.96 0.47
CA PHE A 32 -14.90 3.98 1.08
C PHE A 32 -14.75 5.38 0.44
N GLY A 33 -14.03 5.51 -0.68
CA GLY A 33 -13.85 6.76 -1.41
C GLY A 33 -12.77 7.67 -0.82
N ALA A 34 -11.85 7.12 -0.02
CA ALA A 34 -10.68 7.87 0.41
C ALA A 34 -9.60 7.90 -0.68
N GLU A 35 -8.99 9.06 -0.89
CA GLU A 35 -7.77 9.22 -1.67
C GLU A 35 -6.59 8.92 -0.74
N VAL A 36 -6.03 7.71 -0.87
CA VAL A 36 -4.96 7.22 0.02
C VAL A 36 -3.60 7.52 -0.61
N PHE A 37 -2.75 8.24 0.12
CA PHE A 37 -1.33 8.41 -0.17
C PHE A 37 -0.56 7.47 0.74
N PHE A 38 0.15 6.51 0.17
CA PHE A 38 0.83 5.46 0.91
C PHE A 38 2.33 5.64 0.87
N VAL A 39 2.98 5.73 2.02
CA VAL A 39 4.44 5.83 2.13
C VAL A 39 4.96 4.62 2.90
N ALA A 40 5.95 3.93 2.35
CA ALA A 40 6.67 2.91 3.08
C ALA A 40 8.15 2.88 2.74
N PHE A 41 8.94 2.40 3.70
CA PHE A 41 10.35 2.13 3.48
C PHE A 41 10.53 0.71 2.95
N THR A 42 11.47 0.57 2.02
CA THR A 42 11.80 -0.70 1.39
C THR A 42 13.31 -0.91 1.51
N LYS A 43 13.73 -2.11 1.95
CA LYS A 43 15.16 -2.46 2.02
C LYS A 43 15.71 -2.88 0.66
N THR A 44 14.81 -3.35 -0.21
CA THR A 44 15.10 -3.83 -1.55
C THR A 44 14.14 -3.15 -2.50
N LYS A 45 14.57 -2.99 -3.76
CA LYS A 45 13.72 -2.44 -4.80
C LYS A 45 12.45 -3.29 -4.94
N VAL A 46 11.30 -2.64 -4.85
CA VAL A 46 10.01 -3.29 -5.08
C VAL A 46 9.86 -3.56 -6.58
N PRO A 47 9.46 -4.78 -6.99
CA PRO A 47 9.11 -5.07 -8.37
C PRO A 47 8.03 -4.12 -8.90
N ASN A 48 8.24 -3.58 -10.11
CA ASN A 48 7.33 -2.58 -10.71
C ASN A 48 5.89 -3.11 -10.81
N GLU A 49 5.70 -4.39 -11.14
CA GLU A 49 4.38 -5.03 -11.22
C GLU A 49 3.56 -4.89 -9.94
N PHE A 50 4.20 -4.98 -8.76
CA PHE A 50 3.50 -4.81 -7.50
C PHE A 50 3.17 -3.35 -7.22
N VAL A 51 4.03 -2.41 -7.61
CA VAL A 51 3.75 -0.98 -7.48
C VAL A 51 2.56 -0.62 -8.37
N GLU A 52 2.58 -1.05 -9.63
CA GLU A 52 1.51 -0.77 -10.59
C GLU A 52 0.17 -1.41 -10.19
N TYR A 53 0.19 -2.64 -9.67
CA TYR A 53 -1.02 -3.23 -9.10
C TYR A 53 -1.51 -2.43 -7.89
N PHE A 54 -0.61 -1.99 -7.00
CA PHE A 54 -1.01 -1.24 -5.82
C PHE A 54 -1.57 0.16 -6.14
N ARG A 55 -1.16 0.76 -7.27
CA ARG A 55 -1.71 2.02 -7.78
C ARG A 55 -3.21 1.95 -8.07
N SER A 56 -3.81 0.77 -8.24
CA SER A 56 -5.27 0.66 -8.37
C SER A 56 -6.03 0.98 -7.08
N PHE A 57 -5.34 1.05 -5.94
CA PHE A 57 -5.94 1.30 -4.63
C PHE A 57 -5.48 2.62 -3.99
N CYS A 58 -4.27 3.10 -4.28
CA CYS A 58 -3.70 4.28 -3.64
C CYS A 58 -2.62 4.98 -4.50
N HIS A 59 -2.04 6.06 -3.99
CA HIS A 59 -0.86 6.72 -4.51
C HIS A 59 0.39 6.29 -3.71
N PRO A 60 1.17 5.30 -4.17
CA PRO A 60 2.33 4.81 -3.43
C PRO A 60 3.61 5.64 -3.66
N PHE A 61 4.37 5.81 -2.58
CA PHE A 61 5.72 6.37 -2.51
C PHE A 61 6.61 5.39 -1.73
N VAL A 62 7.38 4.56 -2.46
CA VAL A 62 8.03 3.35 -1.95
C VAL A 62 9.43 3.16 -2.53
#